data_AF-A0A843TH97-F1
#
_entry.id   AF-A0A843TH97-F1
#
_cell.length_a   1.000
_cell.length_b   1.000
_cell.length_c   1.000
_cell.angle_alpha   90.00
_cell.angle_beta   90.00
_cell.angle_gamma   90.00
#
_symmetry.space_group_name_H-M   'P 1'
#
loop_
_entity.id
_entity.type
_entity.pdbx_description
1 polymer ?
#
loop_
_entity_poly.entity_id
_entity_poly.type
_entity_poly.pdbx_seq_one_letter_code
_entity_poly.pdbx_strand_id
1 'polypeptide(L)'
;MFRHMMRTLGEERLVVVIILYCFWYHIYLNGSPKVMEWIKEKDIFSKTYTFVPIVDGGHWNLLILCNLRKSFNNNYSLCMILLHSFIISEPLKAEPTIRKFVKDLYHTQGKLASSRTIASILLLLPKVPQQRNGEECGVFTLYYIYLFLKSAPATFSFASYPYFVLF
;
A
#
# COMPACT_ATOMS: atom_id res chain seq x y z
N MET A 1 -1.46 12.41 17.20
CA MET A 1 -1.36 10.93 17.15
C MET A 1 -0.38 10.44 16.09
N PHE A 2 -0.64 10.60 14.78
CA PHE A 2 0.24 10.07 13.72
C PHE A 2 1.70 10.58 13.79
N ARG A 3 1.93 11.89 13.88
CA ARG A 3 3.30 12.44 14.02
C ARG A 3 4.04 11.94 15.27
N HIS A 4 3.31 11.64 16.35
CA HIS A 4 3.89 11.10 17.57
C HIS A 4 4.26 9.62 17.39
N MET A 5 3.37 8.83 16.77
CA MET A 5 3.63 7.44 16.37
C MET A 5 4.86 7.31 15.45
N MET A 6 5.04 8.25 14.51
CA MET A 6 6.21 8.22 13.62
C MET A 6 7.51 8.56 14.35
N ARG A 7 7.46 9.40 15.40
CA ARG A 7 8.64 9.72 16.23
C ARG A 7 9.09 8.55 17.08
N THR A 8 8.18 7.68 17.52
CA THR A 8 8.52 6.52 18.36
C THR A 8 9.08 5.35 17.55
N LEU A 9 8.92 5.35 16.22
CA LEU A 9 9.35 4.26 15.34
C LEU A 9 10.83 4.35 14.89
N GLY A 10 11.57 5.40 15.27
CA GLY A 10 12.95 5.63 14.83
C GLY A 10 13.03 6.10 13.37
N GLU A 11 13.90 7.07 13.09
CA GLU A 11 14.02 7.63 11.74
C GLU A 11 14.50 6.59 10.72
N GLU A 12 15.29 5.59 11.13
CA GLU A 12 15.79 4.54 10.25
C GLU A 12 14.67 3.71 9.60
N ARG A 13 13.53 3.54 10.27
CA ARG A 13 12.37 2.79 9.74
C ARG A 13 11.65 3.53 8.64
N LEU A 14 11.76 4.85 8.61
CA LEU A 14 11.09 5.70 7.64
C LEU A 14 11.88 5.84 6.34
N VAL A 15 13.18 5.51 6.35
CA VAL A 15 14.07 5.64 5.18
C VAL A 15 13.59 4.79 4.00
N VAL A 16 12.90 3.68 4.27
CA VAL A 16 12.45 2.71 3.25
C VAL A 16 10.97 2.85 2.85
N VAL A 17 10.26 3.85 3.38
CA VAL A 17 8.80 4.00 3.21
C VAL A 17 8.42 5.37 2.68
N ILE A 18 7.44 5.42 1.77
CA ILE A 18 6.63 6.61 1.48
C ILE A 18 5.18 6.34 1.91
N ILE A 19 4.53 7.35 2.50
CA ILE A 19 3.11 7.29 2.85
C ILE A 19 2.39 8.37 2.03
N LEU A 20 1.46 7.95 1.18
CA LEU A 20 0.62 8.87 0.41
C LEU A 20 -0.48 9.47 1.29
N TYR A 21 -0.96 10.67 0.92
CA TYR A 21 -2.08 11.29 1.60
C TYR A 21 -3.36 10.47 1.36
N CYS A 22 -4.18 10.35 2.40
CA CYS A 22 -5.39 9.51 2.39
C CYS A 22 -6.43 9.89 1.33
N PHE A 23 -6.46 11.14 0.88
CA PHE A 23 -7.38 11.58 -0.16
C PHE A 23 -6.88 11.33 -1.58
N TRP A 24 -5.61 10.99 -1.78
CA TRP A 24 -5.05 10.88 -3.12
C TRP A 24 -5.66 9.73 -3.93
N TYR A 25 -5.85 8.56 -3.33
CA TYR A 25 -6.54 7.47 -4.02
C TYR A 25 -7.99 7.83 -4.36
N HIS A 26 -8.69 8.51 -3.45
CA HIS A 26 -10.04 9.00 -3.70
C HIS A 26 -10.09 10.00 -4.86
N ILE A 27 -9.16 10.97 -4.90
CA ILE A 27 -9.04 11.95 -6.00
C ILE A 27 -8.74 11.25 -7.34
N TYR A 28 -7.92 10.18 -7.31
CA TYR A 28 -7.65 9.35 -8.49
C TYR A 28 -8.92 8.66 -9.01
N LEU A 29 -9.72 8.06 -8.12
CA LEU A 29 -10.98 7.43 -8.51
C LEU A 29 -11.98 8.43 -9.13
N ASN A 30 -11.97 9.68 -8.67
CA ASN A 30 -12.78 10.77 -9.22
C ASN A 30 -12.20 11.37 -10.53
N GLY A 31 -11.18 10.75 -11.12
CA GLY A 31 -10.70 11.06 -12.47
C GLY A 31 -9.79 12.28 -12.58
N SER A 32 -9.28 12.83 -11.48
CA SER A 32 -8.34 13.96 -11.55
C SER A 32 -6.92 13.49 -11.91
N PRO A 33 -6.35 13.90 -13.05
CA PRO A 33 -5.00 13.47 -13.44
C PRO A 33 -3.90 14.11 -12.57
N LYS A 34 -4.18 15.26 -11.94
CA LYS A 34 -3.22 16.01 -11.10
C LYS A 34 -2.64 15.17 -9.95
N VAL A 35 -3.42 14.25 -9.41
CA VAL A 35 -2.94 13.40 -8.32
C VAL A 35 -1.79 12.50 -8.74
N MET A 36 -1.76 12.07 -10.01
CA MET A 36 -0.67 11.25 -10.52
C MET A 36 0.62 12.08 -10.61
N GLU A 37 0.52 13.36 -10.96
CA GLU A 37 1.64 14.31 -10.94
C GLU A 37 2.17 14.50 -9.51
N TRP A 38 1.29 14.70 -8.53
CA TRP A 38 1.70 14.81 -7.11
C TRP A 38 2.35 13.53 -6.59
N ILE A 39 1.86 12.36 -7.00
CA ILE A 39 2.48 11.08 -6.64
C ILE A 39 3.85 10.93 -7.33
N LYS A 40 3.97 11.41 -8.57
CA LYS A 40 5.24 11.40 -9.30
C LYS A 40 6.34 12.14 -8.53
N GLU A 41 6.02 13.32 -8.00
CA GLU A 41 6.93 14.16 -7.20
C GLU A 41 7.41 13.49 -5.91
N LYS A 42 6.70 12.48 -5.39
CA LYS A 42 7.11 11.73 -4.19
C LYS A 42 8.20 10.70 -4.45
N ASP A 43 8.50 10.37 -5.71
CA ASP A 43 9.45 9.33 -6.10
C ASP A 43 9.20 7.99 -5.36
N ILE A 44 7.97 7.47 -5.48
CA ILE A 44 7.54 6.22 -4.83
C ILE A 44 8.38 4.99 -5.23
N PHE A 45 9.10 5.08 -6.36
CA PHE A 45 9.98 4.03 -6.85
C PHE A 45 11.36 4.04 -6.19
N SER A 46 11.71 5.07 -5.41
CA SER A 46 12.94 5.10 -4.62
C SER A 46 12.89 4.25 -3.35
N LYS A 47 11.67 3.87 -2.92
CA LYS A 47 11.44 3.21 -1.63
C LYS A 47 11.03 1.75 -1.79
N THR A 48 11.32 0.97 -0.74
CA THR A 48 10.90 -0.43 -0.66
C THR A 48 9.40 -0.55 -0.52
N TYR A 49 8.77 0.36 0.24
CA TYR A 49 7.35 0.34 0.54
C TYR A 49 6.68 1.67 0.21
N THR A 50 5.51 1.61 -0.41
CA THR A 50 4.61 2.76 -0.54
C THR A 50 3.28 2.42 0.09
N PHE A 51 2.88 3.18 1.11
CA PHE A 51 1.60 3.04 1.78
C PHE A 51 0.58 3.96 1.12
N VAL A 52 -0.53 3.37 0.69
CA VAL A 52 -1.63 4.03 0.00
C VAL A 52 -2.89 3.79 0.83
N PRO A 53 -3.29 4.74 1.69
CA PRO A 53 -4.59 4.66 2.34
C PRO A 53 -5.68 4.78 1.27
N ILE A 54 -6.57 3.80 1.23
CA ILE A 54 -7.72 3.74 0.32
C ILE A 54 -8.95 4.12 1.13
N VAL A 55 -9.60 5.21 0.72
CA VAL A 55 -10.86 5.66 1.30
C VAL A 55 -11.93 5.59 0.22
N ASP A 56 -12.86 4.66 0.38
CA ASP A 56 -13.98 4.45 -0.53
C ASP A 56 -15.26 4.19 0.26
N GLY A 57 -16.34 4.90 -0.06
CA GLY A 57 -17.62 4.80 0.66
C GLY A 57 -17.54 5.03 2.18
N GLY A 58 -16.55 5.80 2.66
CA GLY A 58 -16.29 6.00 4.09
C GLY A 58 -15.52 4.87 4.78
N HIS A 59 -15.18 3.80 4.06
CA HIS A 59 -14.39 2.68 4.55
C HIS A 59 -12.91 2.86 4.24
N TRP A 60 -12.06 2.58 5.23
CA TRP A 60 -10.61 2.72 5.13
C TRP A 60 -9.94 1.35 5.01
N ASN A 61 -9.12 1.22 3.96
CA ASN A 61 -8.21 0.12 3.75
C ASN A 61 -6.77 0.64 3.60
N LEU A 62 -5.79 -0.23 3.80
CA LEU A 62 -4.39 0.08 3.53
C LEU A 62 -3.87 -0.79 2.40
N LEU A 63 -3.48 -0.17 1.29
CA LEU A 63 -2.69 -0.83 0.25
C LEU A 63 -1.21 -0.53 0.49
N ILE A 64 -0.38 -1.58 0.46
CA ILE A 64 1.08 -1.47 0.55
C ILE A 64 1.68 -2.01 -0.74
N LEU A 65 2.38 -1.15 -1.47
CA LEU A 65 3.11 -1.51 -2.68
C LEU A 65 4.56 -1.85 -2.29
N CYS A 66 4.99 -3.08 -2.59
CA CYS A 66 6.32 -3.57 -2.21
C CYS A 66 7.23 -3.66 -3.44
N ASN A 67 8.44 -3.11 -3.34
CA ASN A 67 9.52 -3.21 -4.33
C ASN A 67 9.15 -2.76 -5.75
N LEU A 68 8.36 -1.69 -5.92
CA LEU A 68 7.95 -1.16 -7.23
C LEU A 68 9.14 -0.87 -8.17
N ARG A 69 10.32 -0.57 -7.63
CA ARG A 69 11.56 -0.34 -8.39
C ARG A 69 12.03 -1.57 -9.18
N LYS A 70 11.88 -2.77 -8.60
CA LYS A 70 12.55 -3.96 -9.12
C LYS A 70 11.99 -4.32 -10.48
N SER A 71 12.88 -4.75 -11.38
CA SER A 71 12.49 -5.24 -12.70
C SER A 71 11.54 -6.43 -12.54
N PHE A 72 10.50 -6.45 -13.38
CA PHE A 72 9.54 -7.55 -13.47
C PHE A 72 10.19 -8.90 -13.79
N ASN A 73 11.44 -8.90 -14.29
CA ASN A 73 12.20 -10.11 -14.60
C ASN A 73 12.82 -10.78 -13.34
N ASN A 74 12.97 -10.05 -12.22
CA ASN A 74 13.43 -10.59 -10.92
C ASN A 74 12.29 -10.53 -9.89
N ASN A 75 11.21 -11.25 -10.21
CA ASN A 75 9.86 -11.06 -9.65
C ASN A 75 9.64 -11.63 -8.23
N TYR A 76 10.66 -12.15 -7.55
CA TYR A 76 10.50 -12.82 -6.25
C TYR A 76 10.13 -11.90 -5.08
N SER A 77 9.79 -10.63 -5.32
CA SER A 77 9.51 -9.70 -4.23
C SER A 77 8.65 -8.48 -4.60
N LEU A 78 8.17 -8.37 -5.84
CA LEU A 78 7.21 -7.34 -6.24
C LEU A 78 5.79 -7.84 -5.93
N CYS A 79 5.08 -7.15 -5.04
CA CYS A 79 3.71 -7.50 -4.69
C CYS A 79 2.93 -6.29 -4.15
N MET A 80 1.63 -6.48 -4.05
CA MET A 80 0.69 -5.60 -3.38
C MET A 80 0.16 -6.32 -2.14
N ILE A 81 0.04 -5.63 -1.02
CA ILE A 81 -0.60 -6.15 0.19
C ILE A 81 -1.81 -5.27 0.45
N LEU A 82 -3.00 -5.85 0.55
CA LEU A 82 -4.22 -5.14 0.90
C LEU A 82 -4.67 -5.56 2.29
N LEU A 83 -4.71 -4.60 3.20
CA LEU A 83 -5.15 -4.79 4.58
C LEU A 83 -6.50 -4.11 4.78
N HIS A 84 -7.47 -4.90 5.24
CA HIS A 84 -8.80 -4.44 5.59
C HIS A 84 -9.13 -4.93 7.00
N SER A 85 -9.88 -4.12 7.75
CA SER A 85 -10.27 -4.42 9.13
C SER A 85 -11.65 -5.06 9.25
N PHE A 86 -12.35 -5.24 8.12
CA PHE A 86 -13.71 -5.71 8.11
C PHE A 86 -13.89 -6.87 7.12
N ILE A 87 -14.40 -8.01 7.59
CA ILE A 87 -14.58 -9.23 6.79
C ILE A 87 -15.72 -9.08 5.76
N ILE A 88 -16.70 -8.21 6.03
CA ILE A 88 -17.92 -8.09 5.22
C ILE A 88 -17.66 -7.33 3.91
N SER A 89 -16.61 -6.51 3.83
CA SER A 89 -16.22 -5.90 2.56
C SER A 89 -15.44 -6.92 1.72
N GLU A 90 -15.96 -7.28 0.55
CA GLU A 90 -15.22 -8.09 -0.43
C GLU A 90 -13.98 -7.31 -0.90
N PRO A 91 -12.76 -7.60 -0.37
CA PRO A 91 -11.59 -6.76 -0.62
C PRO A 91 -11.18 -6.80 -2.10
N LEU A 92 -11.57 -7.88 -2.78
CA LEU A 92 -11.34 -8.13 -4.20
C LEU A 92 -12.17 -7.21 -5.11
N LYS A 93 -13.24 -6.56 -4.62
CA LYS A 93 -13.96 -5.55 -5.43
C LYS A 93 -13.08 -4.36 -5.81
N ALA A 94 -12.10 -4.04 -4.96
CA ALA A 94 -11.13 -2.97 -5.23
C ALA A 94 -9.97 -3.42 -6.14
N GLU A 95 -9.79 -4.72 -6.39
CA GLU A 95 -8.64 -5.20 -7.13
C GLU A 95 -8.52 -4.63 -8.56
N PRO A 96 -9.60 -4.55 -9.37
CA PRO A 96 -9.50 -3.97 -10.71
C PRO A 96 -9.05 -2.50 -10.70
N THR A 97 -9.56 -1.71 -9.75
CA THR A 97 -9.20 -0.29 -9.62
C THR A 97 -7.80 -0.12 -9.05
N ILE A 98 -7.37 -0.97 -8.11
CA ILE A 98 -5.99 -1.03 -7.61
C ILE A 98 -5.01 -1.36 -8.74
N ARG A 99 -5.29 -2.38 -9.55
CA ARG A 99 -4.42 -2.75 -10.68
C ARG A 99 -4.33 -1.64 -11.72
N LYS A 100 -5.45 -0.97 -12.01
CA LYS A 100 -5.46 0.21 -12.88
C LYS A 100 -4.62 1.34 -12.29
N PHE A 101 -4.78 1.64 -11.00
CA PHE A 101 -3.99 2.64 -10.30
C PHE A 101 -2.49 2.34 -10.39
N VAL A 102 -2.07 1.10 -10.12
CA VAL A 102 -0.66 0.70 -10.25
C VAL A 102 -0.16 0.83 -11.69
N LYS A 103 -0.96 0.42 -12.69
CA LYS A 103 -0.60 0.62 -14.11
C LYS A 103 -0.34 2.10 -14.42
N ASP A 104 -1.22 2.97 -13.97
CA ASP A 104 -1.10 4.42 -14.20
C ASP A 104 0.13 4.99 -13.47
N LEU A 105 0.48 4.48 -12.27
CA LEU A 105 1.71 4.86 -11.57
C LEU A 105 2.97 4.55 -12.36
N TYR A 106 3.05 3.37 -12.98
CA TYR A 106 4.18 3.01 -13.86
C TYR A 106 4.22 3.94 -15.09
N HIS A 107 3.08 4.18 -15.73
CA HIS A 107 2.97 5.04 -16.90
C HIS A 107 3.42 6.47 -16.61
N THR A 108 2.94 7.09 -15.53
CA THR A 108 3.30 8.47 -15.13
C THR A 108 4.79 8.63 -14.84
N GLN A 109 5.47 7.55 -14.45
CA GLN A 109 6.91 7.51 -14.20
C GLN A 109 7.73 7.16 -15.44
N GLY A 110 7.11 7.10 -16.63
CA GLY A 110 7.79 6.76 -17.88
C GLY A 110 8.25 5.31 -17.94
N LYS A 111 7.72 4.43 -17.07
CA LYS A 111 8.08 3.01 -17.04
C LYS A 111 7.07 2.21 -17.86
N LEU A 112 7.56 1.47 -18.85
CA LEU A 112 6.75 0.57 -19.64
C LEU A 112 6.40 -0.67 -18.82
N ALA A 113 5.15 -0.76 -18.36
CA ALA A 113 4.59 -1.96 -17.74
C ALA A 113 3.40 -2.43 -18.56
N SER A 114 3.49 -3.63 -19.14
CA SER A 114 2.39 -4.21 -19.92
C SER A 114 1.21 -4.55 -19.00
N SER A 115 -0.02 -4.60 -19.53
CA SER A 115 -1.18 -5.05 -18.75
C SER A 115 -0.98 -6.46 -18.18
N ARG A 116 -0.30 -7.36 -18.90
CA ARG A 116 0.05 -8.72 -18.45
C ARG A 116 1.00 -8.68 -17.25
N THR A 117 1.96 -7.77 -17.30
CA THR A 117 2.92 -7.55 -16.22
C THR A 117 2.22 -7.04 -14.95
N ILE A 118 1.30 -6.09 -15.07
CA ILE A 118 0.53 -5.60 -13.92
C ILE A 118 -0.39 -6.71 -13.37
N ALA A 119 -0.97 -7.53 -14.23
CA ALA A 119 -1.80 -8.67 -13.83
C ALA A 119 -1.01 -9.74 -13.07
N SER A 120 0.29 -9.92 -13.36
CA SER A 120 1.13 -10.91 -12.66
C SER A 120 1.65 -10.44 -11.29
N ILE A 121 1.48 -9.15 -10.93
CA ILE A 121 1.79 -8.67 -9.59
C ILE A 121 0.82 -9.32 -8.60
N LEU A 122 1.38 -10.05 -7.63
CA LEU A 122 0.61 -10.75 -6.60
C LEU A 122 -0.09 -9.75 -5.67
N LEU A 123 -1.40 -9.94 -5.44
CA LEU A 123 -2.17 -9.25 -4.40
C LEU A 123 -2.32 -10.17 -3.19
N LEU A 124 -1.72 -9.78 -2.06
CA LEU A 124 -1.74 -10.51 -0.80
C LEU A 124 -2.82 -9.94 0.12
N LEU A 125 -3.62 -10.84 0.72
CA LEU A 125 -4.67 -10.52 1.70
C LEU A 125 -4.36 -11.25 3.01
N PRO A 126 -3.36 -10.81 3.79
CA PRO A 126 -3.02 -11.46 5.05
C PRO A 126 -4.16 -11.31 6.06
N LYS A 127 -4.33 -12.33 6.92
CA LYS A 127 -5.20 -12.20 8.09
C LYS A 127 -4.59 -11.17 9.05
N VAL A 128 -5.35 -10.12 9.34
CA VAL A 128 -4.98 -9.04 10.27
C VAL A 128 -6.05 -8.89 11.35
N PRO A 129 -5.73 -8.27 12.51
CA PRO A 129 -6.73 -7.97 13.54
C PRO A 129 -7.95 -7.27 12.95
N GLN A 130 -9.16 -7.73 13.26
CA GLN A 130 -10.40 -7.21 12.70
C GLN A 130 -11.12 -6.29 13.70
N GLN A 131 -11.76 -5.24 13.20
CA GLN A 131 -12.66 -4.39 14.00
C GLN A 131 -13.99 -5.10 14.28
N ARG A 132 -14.74 -4.64 15.28
CA ARG A 132 -16.01 -5.26 15.68
C ARG A 132 -17.27 -4.52 15.21
N ASN A 133 -17.24 -3.19 15.16
CA ASN A 133 -18.42 -2.35 14.95
C ASN A 133 -18.48 -1.64 13.58
N GLY A 134 -17.45 -1.76 12.75
CA GLY A 134 -17.42 -1.13 11.42
C GLY A 134 -16.88 0.31 11.38
N GLU A 135 -16.74 0.96 12.53
CA GLU A 135 -16.45 2.41 12.64
C GLU A 135 -14.97 2.74 12.86
N GLU A 136 -14.18 1.74 13.24
CA GLU A 136 -12.78 1.89 13.65
C GLU A 136 -11.79 1.72 12.48
N CYS A 137 -12.26 1.56 11.24
CA CYS A 137 -11.41 1.18 10.10
C CYS A 137 -10.26 2.16 9.84
N GLY A 138 -10.45 3.46 10.11
CA GLY A 138 -9.39 4.46 10.06
C GLY A 138 -8.33 4.25 11.15
N VAL A 139 -8.74 3.90 12.37
CA VAL A 139 -7.83 3.57 13.48
C VAL A 139 -7.05 2.29 13.18
N PHE A 140 -7.72 1.26 12.67
CA PHE A 140 -7.05 0.03 12.23
C PHE A 140 -6.05 0.27 11.10
N THR A 141 -6.37 1.16 10.16
CA THR A 141 -5.42 1.57 9.11
C THR A 141 -4.13 2.15 9.72
N LEU A 142 -4.25 3.03 10.72
CA LEU A 142 -3.08 3.56 11.44
C LEU A 142 -2.34 2.47 12.23
N TYR A 143 -3.08 1.56 12.85
CA TYR A 143 -2.51 0.43 13.59
C TYR A 143 -1.72 -0.52 12.68
N TYR A 144 -2.21 -0.78 11.46
CA TYR A 144 -1.50 -1.58 10.48
C TYR A 144 -0.21 -0.90 10.00
N ILE A 145 -0.24 0.41 9.77
CA ILE A 145 0.97 1.21 9.48
C ILE A 145 1.99 1.02 10.60
N TYR A 146 1.55 1.14 11.86
CA TYR A 146 2.41 0.96 13.03
C TYR A 146 3.02 -0.45 13.10
N LEU A 147 2.19 -1.49 13.02
CA LEU A 147 2.66 -2.89 13.05
C LEU A 147 3.65 -3.18 11.93
N PHE A 148 3.34 -2.73 10.72
CA PHE A 148 4.21 -2.94 9.56
C PHE A 148 5.56 -2.25 9.77
N LEU A 149 5.58 -0.97 10.14
CA LEU A 149 6.82 -0.22 10.35
C LEU A 149 7.67 -0.79 11.49
N LYS A 150 7.05 -1.39 12.51
CA LYS A 150 7.76 -2.02 13.63
C LYS A 150 8.58 -3.24 13.21
N SER A 151 8.09 -4.02 12.24
CA SER A 151 8.66 -5.33 11.89
C SER A 151 9.21 -5.41 10.46
N ALA A 152 8.96 -4.42 9.60
CA ALA A 152 9.34 -4.51 8.20
C ALA A 152 10.86 -4.57 8.01
N PRO A 153 11.37 -5.52 7.20
CA PRO A 153 12.76 -5.55 6.78
C PRO A 153 13.03 -4.39 5.80
N ALA A 154 14.30 -4.00 5.65
CA ALA A 154 14.67 -2.97 4.68
C ALA A 154 14.36 -3.36 3.22
N THR A 155 14.35 -4.66 2.93
CA THR A 155 13.95 -5.23 1.63
C THR A 155 12.86 -6.27 1.83
N PHE A 156 11.73 -6.12 1.14
CA PHE A 156 10.68 -7.14 1.19
C PHE A 156 11.13 -8.46 0.55
N SER A 157 10.80 -9.57 1.21
CA SER A 157 10.96 -10.95 0.75
C SER A 157 9.78 -11.78 1.22
N PHE A 158 9.32 -12.72 0.37
CA PHE A 158 8.27 -13.66 0.75
C PHE A 158 8.70 -14.64 1.84
N ALA A 159 9.99 -14.96 1.97
CA ALA A 159 10.48 -15.95 2.93
C ALA A 159 10.21 -15.56 4.40
N SER A 160 10.20 -14.25 4.70
CA SER A 160 9.94 -13.71 6.03
C SER A 160 8.50 -13.21 6.21
N TYR A 161 7.66 -13.29 5.18
CA TYR A 161 6.31 -12.73 5.21
C TYR A 161 5.28 -13.78 5.67
N PRO A 162 4.30 -13.42 6.52
CA PRO A 162 4.07 -12.09 7.11
C PRO A 162 4.80 -11.90 8.45
N TYR A 163 5.59 -10.82 8.57
CA TYR A 163 6.39 -10.50 9.78
C TYR A 163 5.71 -9.52 10.75
N PHE A 164 4.58 -8.92 10.34
CA PHE A 164 3.93 -7.84 11.09
C PHE A 164 2.59 -8.26 11.72
N VAL A 165 2.18 -9.52 11.53
CA VAL A 165 1.01 -10.11 12.17
C VAL A 165 1.52 -11.17 13.14
N LEU A 166 1.38 -10.92 14.44
CA LEU A 166 1.64 -11.90 15.49
C LEU A 166 0.27 -12.36 15.99
N PHE A 167 -0.01 -13.65 15.89
CA PHE A 167 -1.16 -14.30 16.51
C PHE A 167 -0.70 -15.00 17.79
#